data_AF-A0A2V7M0Y5-F1
#
_entry.id   AF-A0A2V7M0Y5-F1
#
_cell.length_a   1.000
_cell.length_b   1.000
_cell.length_c   1.000
_cell.angle_alpha   90.00
_cell.angle_beta   90.00
_cell.angle_gamma   90.00
#
_symmetry.space_group_name_H-M   'P 1'
#
loop_
_entity.id
_entity.type
_entity.pdbx_description
1 polymer ?
#
loop_
_entity_poly.entity_id
_entity_poly.type
_entity_poly.pdbx_seq_one_letter_code
_entity_poly.pdbx_strand_id
1 'polypeptide(L)'
;MKQVLKNERGMALAIAIVALVIVGALIAGALFSGTQEQRVAENVRRVQASFGVAEEGVYDIIRGWSDPTTKTRYANLYPYPAVAPSHDTVQFGKKTAKSRTGSYSGEMYKLNDQLYMIDMTAQDTMSLAGRIRGGGASQRLGLLTRIRPLQVNTQAAVTSGGSDVVVGSASIDGNDHQPTGWAGCPPLDSAKAGIRTQSDGTVATSGHPTLIGNPPVLKDPTLADSSFTHYGDVTYDQLAATANITLAAQNFSNSIGPAVSGTTCDVTVPTNWGSPSTPTGACGNYFPIVHITGTGSIINGQEGQGVLLVDGSLNIQGGFQFFGIVIIKGSLKTSGGGSTPAHFWGTVMVQDTAQFSDTTNNISGSANLLYSKCAIIKALAKTGVGSMMRSRGWVQLY
;
A
#
# COMPACT_ATOMS: atom_id res chain seq x y z
N MET A 1 62.86 -70.07 55.20
CA MET A 1 62.25 -69.20 54.18
C MET A 1 60.75 -69.38 54.21
N LYS A 2 59.99 -68.31 54.49
CA LYS A 2 58.52 -68.28 54.51
C LYS A 2 57.99 -68.18 53.06
N GLN A 3 57.12 -69.08 52.65
CA GLN A 3 56.19 -68.84 51.53
C GLN A 3 54.77 -68.91 52.07
N VAL A 4 54.20 -67.73 52.30
CA VAL A 4 52.77 -67.56 52.59
C VAL A 4 52.06 -67.59 51.24
N LEU A 5 51.31 -68.65 50.97
CA LEU A 5 50.37 -68.70 49.85
C LEU A 5 49.24 -67.70 50.14
N LYS A 6 49.31 -66.51 49.53
CA LYS A 6 48.22 -65.53 49.53
C LYS A 6 47.06 -66.07 48.70
N ASN A 7 45.95 -66.37 49.35
CA ASN A 7 44.73 -66.83 48.71
C ASN A 7 43.95 -65.61 48.17
N GLU A 8 44.32 -65.09 47.00
CA GLU A 8 43.70 -63.88 46.40
C GLU A 8 42.37 -64.15 45.66
N ARG A 9 41.85 -65.38 45.72
CA ARG A 9 40.66 -65.82 44.96
C ARG A 9 39.35 -65.12 45.34
N GLY A 10 39.25 -64.50 46.53
CA GLY A 10 38.07 -63.75 46.98
C GLY A 10 38.03 -62.27 46.57
N MET A 11 39.20 -61.63 46.39
CA MET A 11 39.30 -60.21 46.04
C MET A 11 39.04 -59.96 44.54
N ALA A 12 39.40 -60.91 43.68
CA ALA A 12 39.21 -60.79 42.23
C ALA A 12 37.73 -60.64 41.83
N LEU A 13 36.83 -61.37 42.49
CA LEU A 13 35.38 -61.28 42.23
C LEU A 13 34.82 -59.92 42.66
N ALA A 14 35.21 -59.42 43.83
CA ALA A 14 34.74 -58.13 44.34
C ALA A 14 35.21 -56.96 43.46
N ILE A 15 36.48 -56.99 43.01
CA ILE A 15 37.05 -56.01 42.08
C ILE A 15 36.33 -56.08 40.72
N ALA A 16 36.04 -57.28 40.21
CA ALA A 16 35.30 -57.44 38.95
C ALA A 16 33.87 -56.87 39.02
N ILE A 17 33.16 -57.08 40.12
CA ILE A 17 31.81 -56.52 40.32
C ILE A 17 31.86 -54.99 40.39
N VAL A 18 32.81 -54.42 41.16
CA VAL A 18 32.98 -52.96 41.23
C VAL A 18 33.34 -52.39 39.86
N ALA A 19 34.24 -53.04 39.12
CA ALA A 19 34.59 -52.63 37.76
C ALA A 19 33.36 -52.68 36.81
N LEU A 20 32.53 -53.72 36.87
CA LEU A 20 31.30 -53.83 36.08
C LEU A 20 30.28 -52.73 36.42
N VAL A 21 30.14 -52.38 37.70
CA VAL A 21 29.25 -51.29 38.13
C VAL A 21 29.75 -49.94 37.61
N ILE A 22 31.06 -49.67 37.70
CA ILE A 22 31.66 -48.43 37.18
C ILE A 22 31.48 -48.35 35.67
N VAL A 23 31.76 -49.43 34.93
CA VAL A 23 31.57 -49.49 33.48
C VAL A 23 30.10 -49.30 33.11
N GLY A 24 29.18 -49.95 33.83
CA GLY A 24 27.74 -49.79 33.65
C GLY A 24 27.28 -48.34 33.87
N ALA A 25 27.77 -47.69 34.93
CA ALA A 25 27.47 -46.29 35.22
C ALA A 25 28.03 -45.33 34.15
N LEU A 26 29.25 -45.58 33.63
CA LEU A 26 29.84 -44.80 32.55
C LEU A 26 29.06 -44.95 31.24
N ILE A 27 28.66 -46.16 30.87
CA ILE A 27 27.86 -46.42 29.66
C ILE A 27 26.48 -45.76 29.79
N ALA A 28 25.83 -45.90 30.94
CA ALA A 28 24.55 -45.25 31.21
C ALA A 28 24.67 -43.71 31.14
N GLY A 29 25.73 -43.14 31.71
CA GLY A 29 26.03 -41.71 31.63
C GLY A 29 26.24 -41.23 30.18
N ALA A 30 27.02 -41.97 29.39
CA ALA A 30 27.26 -41.64 27.98
C ALA A 30 25.97 -41.71 27.13
N LEU A 31 25.15 -42.76 27.32
CA LEU A 31 23.86 -42.89 26.64
C LEU A 31 22.88 -41.79 27.04
N PHE A 32 22.84 -41.43 28.32
CA PHE A 32 21.99 -40.35 28.82
C PHE A 32 22.43 -38.98 28.25
N SER A 33 23.73 -38.69 28.20
CA SER A 33 24.26 -37.48 27.57
C SER A 33 23.90 -37.44 26.08
N GLY A 34 24.15 -38.53 25.34
CA GLY A 34 23.87 -38.59 23.90
C GLY A 34 22.38 -38.43 23.56
N THR A 35 21.48 -39.01 24.37
CA THR A 35 20.03 -38.83 24.15
C THR A 35 19.55 -37.42 24.48
N GLN A 36 20.15 -36.75 25.47
CA GLN A 36 19.86 -35.35 25.75
C GLN A 36 20.37 -34.43 24.64
N GLU A 37 21.61 -34.60 24.20
CA GLU A 37 22.17 -33.82 23.09
C GLU A 37 21.34 -33.97 21.82
N GLN A 38 20.91 -35.20 21.50
CA GLN A 38 20.05 -35.45 20.35
C GLN A 38 18.70 -34.72 20.47
N ARG A 39 18.07 -34.70 21.65
CA ARG A 39 16.81 -33.97 21.89
C ARG A 39 17.00 -32.46 21.79
N VAL A 40 18.09 -31.93 22.35
CA VAL A 40 18.41 -30.49 22.27
C VAL A 40 18.66 -30.08 20.82
N ALA A 41 19.49 -30.84 20.09
CA ALA A 41 19.77 -30.58 18.68
C ALA A 41 18.50 -30.60 17.82
N GLU A 42 17.62 -31.58 18.05
CA GLU A 42 16.36 -31.69 17.34
C GLU A 42 15.39 -30.54 17.64
N ASN A 43 15.33 -30.10 18.91
CA ASN A 43 14.53 -28.95 19.30
C ASN A 43 15.06 -27.66 18.67
N VAL A 44 16.38 -27.44 18.67
CA VAL A 44 17.02 -26.28 18.03
C VAL A 44 16.71 -26.27 16.53
N ARG A 45 16.84 -27.41 15.85
CA ARG A 45 16.52 -27.55 14.42
C ARG A 45 15.08 -27.17 14.12
N ARG A 46 14.12 -27.62 14.95
CA ARG A 46 12.70 -27.32 14.79
C ARG A 46 12.39 -25.84 15.05
N VAL A 47 13.00 -25.24 16.07
CA VAL A 47 12.87 -23.81 16.35
C VAL A 47 13.35 -22.98 15.18
N GLN A 48 14.51 -23.32 14.60
CA GLN A 48 15.04 -22.64 13.40
C GLN A 48 14.13 -22.85 12.18
N ALA A 49 13.57 -24.05 12.00
CA ALA A 49 12.63 -24.32 10.91
C ALA A 49 11.34 -23.48 11.05
N SER A 50 10.73 -23.45 12.24
CA SER A 50 9.54 -22.66 12.50
C SER A 50 9.81 -21.15 12.38
N PHE A 51 11.00 -20.70 12.79
CA PHE A 51 11.42 -19.32 12.59
C PHE A 51 11.45 -18.94 11.10
N GLY A 52 12.14 -19.73 10.27
CA GLY A 52 12.19 -19.48 8.82
C GLY A 52 10.80 -19.54 8.15
N VAL A 53 9.90 -20.37 8.65
CA VAL A 53 8.50 -20.41 8.19
C VAL A 53 7.72 -19.16 8.61
N ALA A 54 7.93 -18.64 9.83
CA ALA A 54 7.31 -17.39 10.27
C ALA A 54 7.82 -16.21 9.44
N GLU A 55 9.13 -16.16 9.16
CA GLU A 55 9.71 -15.15 8.27
C GLU A 55 9.05 -15.22 6.89
N GLU A 56 8.95 -16.42 6.30
CA GLU A 56 8.27 -16.60 5.02
C GLU A 56 6.86 -16.03 5.04
N GLY A 57 6.08 -16.29 6.10
CA GLY A 57 4.71 -15.80 6.24
C GLY A 57 4.61 -14.27 6.32
N VAL A 58 5.51 -13.63 7.06
CA VAL A 58 5.59 -12.16 7.11
C VAL A 58 5.94 -11.58 5.73
N TYR A 59 6.92 -12.15 5.03
CA TYR A 59 7.34 -11.68 3.72
C TYR A 59 6.32 -11.96 2.61
N ASP A 60 5.52 -13.03 2.72
CA ASP A 60 4.45 -13.34 1.80
C ASP A 60 3.37 -12.24 1.77
N ILE A 61 3.04 -11.67 2.95
CA ILE A 61 2.11 -10.54 3.05
C ILE A 61 2.66 -9.30 2.33
N ILE A 62 3.94 -8.97 2.54
CA ILE A 62 4.57 -7.80 1.91
C ILE A 62 4.63 -7.97 0.39
N ARG A 63 5.03 -9.16 -0.10
CA ARG A 63 5.07 -9.45 -1.54
C ARG A 63 3.69 -9.35 -2.18
N GLY A 64 2.66 -9.86 -1.50
CA GLY A 64 1.28 -9.80 -1.96
C GLY A 64 0.64 -8.41 -1.87
N TRP A 65 1.26 -7.44 -1.19
CA TRP A 65 0.65 -6.11 -0.98
C TRP A 65 0.36 -5.36 -2.28
N SER A 66 1.20 -5.55 -3.31
CA SER A 66 1.06 -4.86 -4.59
C SER A 66 -0.18 -5.29 -5.39
N ASP A 67 -0.74 -6.47 -5.10
CA ASP A 67 -1.97 -6.98 -5.70
C ASP A 67 -3.13 -6.01 -5.43
N PRO A 68 -3.88 -5.55 -6.46
CA PRO A 68 -4.89 -4.51 -6.30
C PRO A 68 -5.98 -4.86 -5.29
N THR A 69 -6.46 -6.12 -5.27
CA THR A 69 -7.50 -6.57 -4.33
C THR A 69 -6.98 -6.56 -2.89
N THR A 70 -5.78 -7.09 -2.69
CA THR A 70 -5.10 -7.13 -1.39
C THR A 70 -4.81 -5.71 -0.87
N LYS A 71 -4.30 -4.84 -1.75
CA LYS A 71 -4.02 -3.42 -1.46
C LYS A 71 -5.28 -2.70 -0.98
N THR A 72 -6.40 -2.83 -1.70
CA THR A 72 -7.68 -2.22 -1.31
C THR A 72 -8.17 -2.75 0.02
N ARG A 73 -8.07 -4.07 0.26
CA ARG A 73 -8.45 -4.68 1.54
C ARG A 73 -7.68 -4.07 2.71
N TYR A 74 -6.37 -3.86 2.56
CA TYR A 74 -5.53 -3.30 3.62
C TYR A 74 -5.76 -1.79 3.80
N ALA A 75 -5.89 -1.05 2.71
CA ALA A 75 -6.14 0.39 2.72
C ALA A 75 -7.47 0.77 3.40
N ASN A 76 -8.49 -0.09 3.26
CA ASN A 76 -9.82 0.09 3.82
C ASN A 76 -9.91 -0.19 5.33
N LEU A 77 -8.86 -0.73 5.96
CA LEU A 77 -8.82 -0.87 7.41
C LEU A 77 -8.84 0.50 8.10
N TYR A 78 -9.43 0.51 9.29
CA TYR A 78 -9.40 1.63 10.22
C TYR A 78 -8.21 1.50 11.19
N PRO A 79 -7.71 2.61 11.77
CA PRO A 79 -6.71 2.53 12.83
C PRO A 79 -7.22 1.76 14.05
N TYR A 80 -6.38 0.89 14.59
CA TYR A 80 -6.62 0.12 15.80
C TYR A 80 -6.63 1.03 17.05
N PRO A 81 -7.56 0.83 18.01
CA PRO A 81 -8.67 -0.12 17.97
C PRO A 81 -9.89 0.45 17.23
N ALA A 82 -10.41 -0.30 16.26
CA ALA A 82 -11.66 0.01 15.59
C ALA A 82 -12.83 -0.71 16.28
N VAL A 83 -13.99 -0.04 16.34
CA VAL A 83 -15.24 -0.62 16.83
C VAL A 83 -16.12 -1.04 15.66
N ALA A 84 -16.80 -2.18 15.81
CA ALA A 84 -17.74 -2.67 14.81
C ALA A 84 -18.77 -1.57 14.44
N PRO A 85 -19.10 -1.40 13.15
CA PRO A 85 -18.80 -2.30 12.02
C PRO A 85 -17.44 -2.08 11.35
N SER A 86 -16.63 -1.12 11.83
CA SER A 86 -15.30 -0.88 11.29
C SER A 86 -14.33 -2.00 11.68
N HIS A 87 -13.47 -2.38 10.74
CA HIS A 87 -12.42 -3.39 10.96
C HIS A 87 -11.04 -2.75 10.86
N ASP A 88 -10.16 -3.09 11.79
CA ASP A 88 -8.74 -2.66 11.87
C ASP A 88 -7.76 -3.81 11.56
N THR A 89 -8.30 -5.02 11.44
CA THR A 89 -7.57 -6.28 11.43
C THR A 89 -7.86 -7.11 10.19
N VAL A 90 -6.82 -7.77 9.68
CA VAL A 90 -6.92 -8.82 8.67
C VAL A 90 -6.38 -10.12 9.23
N GLN A 91 -7.22 -11.15 9.18
CA GLN A 91 -6.87 -12.52 9.55
C GLN A 91 -6.28 -13.26 8.35
N PHE A 92 -5.18 -13.97 8.58
CA PHE A 92 -4.54 -14.87 7.63
C PHE A 92 -4.69 -16.31 8.11
N GLY A 93 -5.48 -17.07 7.35
CA GLY A 93 -5.64 -18.51 7.57
C GLY A 93 -4.32 -19.27 7.39
N LYS A 94 -4.32 -20.51 7.86
CA LYS A 94 -3.16 -21.39 7.80
C LYS A 94 -2.71 -21.66 6.37
N LYS A 95 -1.46 -21.34 6.07
CA LYS A 95 -0.81 -21.60 4.76
C LYS A 95 0.47 -22.39 4.96
N THR A 96 0.66 -23.41 4.12
CA THR A 96 1.89 -24.21 4.12
C THR A 96 3.02 -23.43 3.47
N ALA A 97 4.18 -23.43 4.12
CA ALA A 97 5.39 -22.78 3.63
C ALA A 97 5.84 -23.40 2.30
N LYS A 98 6.44 -22.61 1.40
CA LYS A 98 6.99 -23.10 0.13
C LYS A 98 8.12 -24.09 0.34
N SER A 99 8.89 -23.93 1.41
CA SER A 99 9.91 -24.88 1.86
C SER A 99 9.34 -26.25 2.27
N ARG A 100 8.02 -26.34 2.51
CA ARG A 100 7.29 -27.49 3.05
C ARG A 100 7.83 -27.96 4.42
N THR A 101 8.51 -27.09 5.16
CA THR A 101 9.03 -27.38 6.51
C THR A 101 8.06 -27.00 7.63
N GLY A 102 6.97 -26.30 7.32
CA GLY A 102 5.94 -25.93 8.28
C GLY A 102 4.74 -25.23 7.66
N SER A 103 3.91 -24.61 8.51
CA SER A 103 2.83 -23.72 8.09
C SER A 103 2.79 -22.49 8.98
N TYR A 104 2.29 -21.37 8.44
CA TYR A 104 2.12 -20.11 9.14
C TYR A 104 0.66 -19.65 9.08
N SER A 105 0.26 -18.86 10.06
CA SER A 105 -1.03 -18.16 10.17
C SER A 105 -0.86 -16.96 11.09
N GLY A 106 -1.68 -15.93 10.93
CA GLY A 106 -1.49 -14.73 11.72
C GLY A 106 -2.50 -13.64 11.41
N GLU A 107 -2.18 -12.43 11.86
CA GLU A 107 -3.02 -11.27 11.74
C GLU A 107 -2.20 -10.05 11.30
N MET A 108 -2.87 -9.06 10.73
CA MET A 108 -2.29 -7.74 10.52
C MET A 108 -3.23 -6.68 11.06
N TYR A 109 -2.68 -5.75 11.82
CA TYR A 109 -3.36 -4.60 12.40
C TYR A 109 -2.93 -3.34 11.67
N LYS A 110 -3.87 -2.46 11.34
CA LYS A 110 -3.54 -1.09 10.92
C LYS A 110 -3.42 -0.20 12.15
N LEU A 111 -2.23 0.31 12.44
CA LEU A 111 -1.97 1.15 13.60
C LEU A 111 -2.33 2.62 13.33
N ASN A 112 -2.07 3.09 12.10
CA ASN A 112 -2.52 4.40 11.60
C ASN A 112 -2.59 4.37 10.06
N ASP A 113 -2.81 5.53 9.42
CA ASP A 113 -2.92 5.62 7.95
C ASP A 113 -1.70 5.09 7.18
N GLN A 114 -0.52 5.02 7.82
CA GLN A 114 0.72 4.59 7.16
C GLN A 114 1.42 3.39 7.80
N LEU A 115 1.05 2.97 9.00
CA LEU A 115 1.77 1.98 9.80
C LEU A 115 0.88 0.78 10.10
N TYR A 116 1.45 -0.41 9.90
CA TYR A 116 0.80 -1.70 10.11
C TYR A 116 1.70 -2.58 10.98
N MET A 117 1.09 -3.45 11.78
CA MET A 117 1.76 -4.51 12.52
C MET A 117 1.30 -5.84 11.96
N ILE A 118 2.25 -6.65 11.46
CA ILE A 118 2.02 -8.02 11.05
C ILE A 118 2.44 -8.91 12.22
N ASP A 119 1.55 -9.78 12.65
CA ASP A 119 1.79 -10.76 13.69
C ASP A 119 1.60 -12.15 13.09
N MET A 120 2.69 -12.91 12.99
CA MET A 120 2.70 -14.20 12.29
C MET A 120 3.18 -15.30 13.21
N THR A 121 2.38 -16.36 13.35
CA THR A 121 2.76 -17.58 14.07
C THR A 121 3.02 -18.70 13.08
N ALA A 122 4.13 -19.41 13.25
CA ALA A 122 4.49 -20.57 12.45
C ALA A 122 4.77 -21.80 13.29
N GLN A 123 4.49 -22.97 12.70
CA GLN A 123 4.69 -24.28 13.30
C GLN A 123 5.35 -25.23 12.30
N ASP A 124 6.22 -26.13 12.78
CA ASP A 124 6.85 -27.15 11.94
C ASP A 124 5.86 -28.25 11.51
N THR A 125 6.17 -28.95 10.41
CA THR A 125 5.31 -30.02 9.86
C THR A 125 5.00 -31.14 10.83
N MET A 126 5.91 -31.41 11.77
CA MET A 126 5.72 -32.48 12.76
C MET A 126 4.79 -32.06 13.91
N SER A 127 4.77 -30.77 14.30
CA SER A 127 3.71 -30.21 15.17
C SER A 127 2.34 -30.35 14.51
N LEU A 128 2.29 -30.07 13.21
CA LEU A 128 1.07 -30.02 12.42
C LEU A 128 0.33 -31.37 12.34
N ALA A 129 1.08 -32.47 12.32
CA ALA A 129 0.53 -33.80 12.15
C ALA A 129 -0.07 -34.39 13.45
N GLY A 130 0.00 -33.67 14.58
CA GLY A 130 -0.48 -34.16 15.88
C GLY A 130 0.23 -35.43 16.37
N ARG A 131 1.35 -35.80 15.73
CA ARG A 131 2.05 -37.08 15.94
C ARG A 131 2.89 -37.11 17.21
N ILE A 132 3.02 -35.99 17.92
CA ILE A 132 3.78 -35.92 19.17
C ILE A 132 2.89 -35.28 20.24
N ARG A 133 2.56 -36.06 21.28
CA ARG A 133 1.97 -35.51 22.52
C ARG A 133 3.03 -34.62 23.19
N GLY A 134 2.80 -33.30 23.21
CA GLY A 134 3.70 -32.33 23.83
C GLY A 134 4.96 -31.99 23.02
N GLY A 135 5.00 -32.26 21.72
CA GLY A 135 6.18 -31.99 20.89
C GLY A 135 5.85 -31.22 19.62
N GLY A 136 6.62 -30.16 19.40
CA GLY A 136 6.45 -29.24 18.30
C GLY A 136 7.18 -27.92 18.55
N ALA A 137 7.67 -27.25 17.50
CA ALA A 137 8.23 -25.90 17.64
C ALA A 137 7.25 -24.88 17.03
N SER A 138 6.87 -23.89 17.83
CA SER A 138 6.14 -22.72 17.36
C SER A 138 7.02 -21.49 17.48
N GLN A 139 6.96 -20.60 16.50
CA GLN A 139 7.63 -19.30 16.53
C GLN A 139 6.65 -18.21 16.11
N ARG A 140 6.63 -17.11 16.85
CA ARG A 140 5.77 -15.95 16.56
C ARG A 140 6.65 -14.75 16.25
N LEU A 141 6.39 -14.08 15.15
CA LEU A 141 7.14 -12.92 14.70
C LEU A 141 6.21 -11.73 14.52
N GLY A 142 6.68 -10.59 15.00
CA GLY A 142 6.09 -9.28 14.77
C GLY A 142 6.90 -8.52 13.73
N LEU A 143 6.22 -7.92 12.75
CA LEU A 143 6.83 -7.00 11.80
C LEU A 143 6.01 -5.71 11.65
N LEU A 144 6.64 -4.59 11.98
CA LEU A 144 6.16 -3.27 11.62
C LEU A 144 6.44 -2.99 10.13
N THR A 145 5.36 -2.69 9.42
CA THR A 145 5.35 -2.37 7.99
C THR A 145 4.84 -0.96 7.80
N ARG A 146 5.50 -0.17 6.95
CA ARG A 146 5.04 1.19 6.59
C ARG A 146 4.67 1.22 5.12
N ILE A 147 3.61 1.94 4.76
CA ILE A 147 3.36 2.21 3.34
C ILE A 147 4.42 3.15 2.78
N ARG A 148 4.85 2.86 1.57
CA ARG A 148 5.64 3.77 0.76
C ARG A 148 4.68 4.46 -0.22
N PRO A 149 4.24 5.70 0.07
CA PRO A 149 3.39 6.44 -0.84
C PRO A 149 4.15 6.81 -2.11
N LEU A 150 3.40 6.98 -3.21
CA LEU A 150 3.91 7.52 -4.46
C LEU A 150 4.51 8.92 -4.24
N GLN A 151 5.68 9.20 -4.79
CA GLN A 151 6.32 10.51 -4.67
C GLN A 151 5.95 11.39 -5.86
N VAL A 152 4.82 12.09 -5.74
CA VAL A 152 4.33 13.03 -6.76
C VAL A 152 4.76 14.46 -6.40
N ASN A 153 5.25 15.20 -7.38
CA ASN A 153 5.72 16.58 -7.18
C ASN A 153 4.55 17.57 -7.25
N THR A 154 3.82 17.75 -6.14
CA THR A 154 2.56 18.49 -6.08
C THR A 154 2.74 20.00 -5.77
N GLN A 155 3.48 20.72 -6.62
CA GLN A 155 3.80 22.15 -6.40
C GLN A 155 2.81 23.13 -7.05
N ALA A 156 1.69 22.63 -7.57
CA ALA A 156 0.64 23.46 -8.16
C ALA A 156 -0.73 22.76 -8.16
N ALA A 157 -1.80 23.54 -8.35
CA ALA A 157 -3.11 22.98 -8.68
C ALA A 157 -3.07 22.27 -10.04
N VAL A 158 -2.46 22.91 -11.04
CA VAL A 158 -2.20 22.34 -12.38
C VAL A 158 -0.71 22.37 -12.68
N THR A 159 -0.15 21.23 -13.06
CA THR A 159 1.20 21.14 -13.64
C THR A 159 1.07 20.72 -15.10
N SER A 160 1.55 21.53 -16.05
CA SER A 160 1.39 21.32 -17.49
C SER A 160 2.74 21.25 -18.21
N GLY A 161 2.91 20.26 -19.09
CA GLY A 161 4.08 20.20 -19.98
C GLY A 161 3.91 21.03 -21.26
N GLY A 162 2.67 21.34 -21.67
CA GLY A 162 2.41 22.17 -22.85
C GLY A 162 1.67 23.46 -22.52
N SER A 163 0.94 23.99 -23.51
CA SER A 163 0.29 25.30 -23.42
C SER A 163 -1.08 25.22 -22.76
N ASP A 164 -1.39 26.16 -21.87
CA ASP A 164 -2.66 26.26 -21.18
C ASP A 164 -3.50 27.44 -21.69
N VAL A 165 -4.75 27.16 -22.04
CA VAL A 165 -5.74 28.14 -22.44
C VAL A 165 -6.86 28.11 -21.41
N VAL A 166 -6.97 29.17 -20.61
CA VAL A 166 -7.95 29.30 -19.53
C VAL A 166 -8.98 30.34 -19.93
N VAL A 167 -10.23 29.92 -20.13
CA VAL A 167 -11.26 30.78 -20.73
C VAL A 167 -12.58 30.79 -19.97
N GLY A 168 -13.36 31.85 -20.19
CA GLY A 168 -14.68 31.99 -19.58
C GLY A 168 -14.56 32.46 -18.13
N SER A 169 -15.16 31.70 -17.21
CA SER A 169 -15.13 31.96 -15.76
C SER A 169 -14.46 30.83 -14.99
N ALA A 170 -13.55 30.10 -15.63
CA ALA A 170 -12.79 29.04 -14.99
C ALA A 170 -11.90 29.61 -13.86
N SER A 171 -11.76 28.84 -12.78
CA SER A 171 -10.93 29.16 -11.63
C SER A 171 -9.88 28.09 -11.39
N ILE A 172 -8.62 28.51 -11.25
CA ILE A 172 -7.51 27.65 -10.85
C ILE A 172 -6.90 28.28 -9.61
N ASP A 173 -6.93 27.54 -8.50
CA ASP A 173 -6.49 28.03 -7.20
C ASP A 173 -5.43 27.11 -6.58
N GLY A 174 -4.21 27.62 -6.46
CA GLY A 174 -3.07 26.96 -5.81
C GLY A 174 -3.06 27.05 -4.28
N ASN A 175 -4.01 27.76 -3.66
CA ASN A 175 -4.18 27.71 -2.21
C ASN A 175 -4.66 26.33 -1.77
N ASP A 176 -4.24 25.88 -0.58
CA ASP A 176 -4.70 24.61 -0.03
C ASP A 176 -6.14 24.70 0.46
N HIS A 177 -7.01 23.89 -0.14
CA HIS A 177 -8.41 23.77 0.22
C HIS A 177 -8.70 22.40 0.81
N GLN A 178 -9.41 22.39 1.94
CA GLN A 178 -9.94 21.16 2.51
C GLN A 178 -11.33 20.87 1.91
N PRO A 179 -11.55 19.68 1.31
CA PRO A 179 -12.87 19.26 0.88
C PRO A 179 -13.89 19.31 2.02
N THR A 180 -15.08 19.83 1.72
CA THR A 180 -16.15 19.92 2.71
C THR A 180 -16.53 18.53 3.24
N GLY A 181 -16.71 18.41 4.56
CA GLY A 181 -17.10 17.16 5.21
C GLY A 181 -15.96 16.16 5.44
N TRP A 182 -14.75 16.42 4.92
CA TRP A 182 -13.60 15.54 5.17
C TRP A 182 -13.00 15.78 6.55
N ALA A 183 -12.69 14.70 7.26
CA ALA A 183 -12.07 14.72 8.58
C ALA A 183 -10.66 14.11 8.56
N GLY A 184 -9.84 14.42 9.57
CA GLY A 184 -8.47 13.91 9.69
C GLY A 184 -7.52 14.44 8.60
N CYS A 185 -7.81 15.62 8.06
CA CYS A 185 -6.91 16.35 7.18
C CYS A 185 -5.81 17.04 8.01
N PRO A 186 -4.57 17.13 7.49
CA PRO A 186 -3.55 17.98 8.11
C PRO A 186 -3.94 19.46 8.02
N PRO A 187 -3.30 20.35 8.80
CA PRO A 187 -3.45 21.78 8.63
C PRO A 187 -3.16 22.22 7.20
N LEU A 188 -3.90 23.24 6.74
CA LEU A 188 -3.73 23.84 5.42
C LEU A 188 -2.27 24.28 5.22
N ASP A 189 -1.73 23.97 4.06
CA ASP A 189 -0.39 24.35 3.66
C ASP A 189 -0.34 25.79 3.10
N SER A 190 0.87 26.31 3.01
CA SER A 190 1.22 27.45 2.18
C SER A 190 0.71 27.31 0.74
N ALA A 191 0.27 28.44 0.18
CA ALA A 191 -0.15 28.54 -1.21
C ALA A 191 0.94 28.01 -2.15
N LYS A 192 0.53 27.13 -3.06
CA LYS A 192 1.33 26.64 -4.17
C LYS A 192 1.06 27.47 -5.42
N ALA A 193 1.68 27.11 -6.54
CA ALA A 193 1.36 27.77 -7.79
C ALA A 193 -0.07 27.42 -8.25
N GLY A 194 -0.74 28.36 -8.93
CA GLY A 194 -1.99 28.03 -9.62
C GLY A 194 -1.70 27.08 -10.77
N ILE A 195 -0.88 27.55 -11.72
CA ILE A 195 -0.33 26.76 -12.83
C ILE A 195 1.18 26.69 -12.71
N ARG A 196 1.77 25.51 -12.81
CA ARG A 196 3.21 25.29 -13.00
C ARG A 196 3.45 24.70 -14.38
N THR A 197 4.24 25.36 -15.20
CA THR A 197 4.45 24.96 -16.61
C THR A 197 5.91 25.07 -17.00
N GLN A 198 6.27 24.48 -18.13
CA GLN A 198 7.61 24.60 -18.71
C GLN A 198 7.95 26.06 -19.00
N SER A 199 9.24 26.35 -19.11
CA SER A 199 9.74 27.72 -19.28
C SER A 199 9.28 28.36 -20.60
N ASP A 200 9.06 27.56 -21.63
CA ASP A 200 8.55 27.93 -22.96
C ASP A 200 7.04 27.70 -23.13
N GLY A 201 6.38 26.98 -22.20
CA GLY A 201 4.93 26.81 -22.20
C GLY A 201 4.21 28.16 -22.20
N THR A 202 3.01 28.25 -22.75
CA THR A 202 2.21 29.49 -22.72
C THR A 202 1.01 29.34 -21.81
N VAL A 203 0.60 30.43 -21.16
CA VAL A 203 -0.67 30.49 -20.40
C VAL A 203 -1.46 31.66 -20.97
N ALA A 204 -2.47 31.35 -21.78
CA ALA A 204 -3.35 32.33 -22.39
C ALA A 204 -4.68 32.38 -21.62
N THR A 205 -5.12 33.59 -21.28
CA THR A 205 -6.39 33.81 -20.60
C THR A 205 -7.35 34.60 -21.48
N SER A 206 -8.64 34.26 -21.47
CA SER A 206 -9.67 35.04 -22.18
C SER A 206 -11.01 35.04 -21.44
N GLY A 207 -11.71 36.16 -21.42
CA GLY A 207 -12.89 36.36 -20.58
C GLY A 207 -12.51 36.85 -19.17
N HIS A 208 -13.03 36.19 -18.13
CA HIS A 208 -12.78 36.54 -16.73
C HIS A 208 -12.36 35.33 -15.88
N PRO A 209 -11.29 34.59 -16.27
CA PRO A 209 -10.80 33.48 -15.46
C PRO A 209 -10.12 33.99 -14.20
N THR A 210 -10.10 33.15 -13.17
CA THR A 210 -9.46 33.44 -11.88
C THR A 210 -8.25 32.53 -11.71
N LEU A 211 -7.06 33.10 -11.64
CA LEU A 211 -5.80 32.38 -11.40
C LEU A 211 -5.23 32.83 -10.06
N ILE A 212 -5.27 31.96 -9.07
CA ILE A 212 -4.83 32.24 -7.71
C ILE A 212 -3.72 31.24 -7.34
N GLY A 213 -2.72 31.72 -6.62
CA GLY A 213 -1.58 30.93 -6.16
C GLY A 213 -0.41 31.85 -5.84
N ASN A 214 0.65 31.28 -5.28
CA ASN A 214 1.89 32.01 -5.02
C ASN A 214 3.08 31.26 -5.65
N PRO A 215 3.49 31.59 -6.90
CA PRO A 215 2.88 32.57 -7.80
C PRO A 215 1.63 32.04 -8.52
N PRO A 216 0.77 32.88 -9.11
CA PRO A 216 -0.38 32.40 -9.91
C PRO A 216 0.03 31.50 -11.09
N VAL A 217 1.13 31.86 -11.77
CA VAL A 217 1.78 31.06 -12.80
C VAL A 217 3.26 30.95 -12.47
N LEU A 218 3.76 29.72 -12.37
CA LEU A 218 5.17 29.39 -12.17
C LEU A 218 5.74 28.81 -13.47
N LYS A 219 6.75 29.49 -14.03
CA LYS A 219 7.59 28.95 -15.10
C LYS A 219 8.74 28.18 -14.48
N ASP A 220 8.78 26.88 -14.70
CA ASP A 220 9.76 26.00 -14.08
C ASP A 220 10.69 25.37 -15.13
N PRO A 221 12.00 25.68 -15.11
CA PRO A 221 12.98 25.11 -16.03
C PRO A 221 13.33 23.65 -15.72
N THR A 222 12.94 23.13 -14.56
CA THR A 222 13.18 21.74 -14.15
C THR A 222 12.07 20.79 -14.60
N LEU A 223 10.96 21.33 -15.13
CA LEU A 223 9.84 20.53 -15.60
C LEU A 223 10.19 19.85 -16.93
N ALA A 224 10.38 18.54 -16.88
CA ALA A 224 10.70 17.68 -18.01
C ALA A 224 9.71 16.50 -18.11
N ASP A 225 9.74 15.75 -19.21
CA ASP A 225 8.88 14.56 -19.42
C ASP A 225 8.90 13.58 -18.23
N SER A 226 10.06 13.43 -17.59
CA SER A 226 10.22 12.58 -16.40
C SER A 226 9.35 13.00 -15.22
N SER A 227 8.94 14.27 -15.15
CA SER A 227 8.05 14.81 -14.11
C SER A 227 6.64 14.24 -14.19
N PHE A 228 6.27 13.67 -15.34
CA PHE A 228 4.96 13.08 -15.62
C PHE A 228 5.02 11.55 -15.81
N THR A 229 6.22 10.98 -15.87
CA THR A 229 6.43 9.54 -16.08
C THR A 229 7.15 8.85 -14.93
N HIS A 230 7.76 9.59 -14.00
CA HIS A 230 8.45 9.06 -12.82
C HIS A 230 7.98 9.73 -11.53
N TYR A 231 7.68 8.90 -10.53
CA TYR A 231 7.11 9.30 -9.25
C TYR A 231 7.93 8.74 -8.08
N GLY A 232 9.19 9.16 -8.01
CA GLY A 232 10.21 8.52 -7.18
C GLY A 232 10.81 7.33 -7.92
N ASP A 233 10.63 6.13 -7.38
CA ASP A 233 11.11 4.87 -7.99
C ASP A 233 10.04 4.11 -8.79
N VAL A 234 8.83 4.69 -8.91
CA VAL A 234 7.71 4.10 -9.64
C VAL A 234 7.49 4.88 -10.94
N THR A 235 7.43 4.17 -12.06
CA THR A 235 7.06 4.77 -13.36
C THR A 235 5.55 4.82 -13.56
N TYR A 236 5.09 5.64 -14.51
CA TYR A 236 3.68 5.65 -14.93
C TYR A 236 3.19 4.24 -15.29
N ASP A 237 3.95 3.50 -16.11
CA ASP A 237 3.57 2.16 -16.56
C ASP A 237 3.50 1.16 -15.39
N GLN A 238 4.42 1.25 -14.42
CA GLN A 238 4.38 0.43 -13.21
C GLN A 238 3.18 0.77 -12.34
N LEU A 239 2.82 2.05 -12.23
CA LEU A 239 1.64 2.47 -11.48
C LEU A 239 0.36 1.97 -12.15
N ALA A 240 0.26 2.15 -13.48
CA ALA A 240 -0.84 1.67 -14.32
C ALA A 240 -1.02 0.14 -14.24
N ALA A 241 0.08 -0.63 -14.24
CA ALA A 241 0.04 -2.08 -14.09
C ALA A 241 -0.51 -2.55 -12.72
N THR A 242 -0.54 -1.67 -11.72
CA THR A 242 -1.11 -1.95 -10.39
C THR A 242 -2.45 -1.26 -10.15
N ALA A 243 -3.09 -0.76 -11.21
CA ALA A 243 -4.39 -0.11 -11.14
C ALA A 243 -5.46 -1.07 -10.58
N ASN A 244 -6.34 -0.53 -9.74
CA ASN A 244 -7.51 -1.26 -9.25
C ASN A 244 -8.57 -1.42 -10.35
N ILE A 245 -8.69 -0.39 -11.19
CA ILE A 245 -9.69 -0.30 -12.24
C ILE A 245 -8.95 0.06 -13.53
N THR A 246 -9.12 -0.74 -14.58
CA THR A 246 -8.62 -0.43 -15.93
C THR A 246 -9.81 -0.38 -16.88
N LEU A 247 -9.97 0.75 -17.56
CA LEU A 247 -11.08 1.02 -18.48
C LEU A 247 -10.53 1.49 -19.82
N ALA A 248 -11.20 1.15 -20.91
CA ALA A 248 -10.92 1.77 -22.20
C ALA A 248 -11.51 3.19 -22.24
N ALA A 249 -10.83 4.09 -22.95
CA ALA A 249 -11.33 5.43 -23.22
C ALA A 249 -12.67 5.35 -23.96
N GLN A 250 -13.67 5.99 -23.40
CA GLN A 250 -15.02 6.07 -23.92
C GLN A 250 -15.73 7.30 -23.35
N ASN A 251 -16.98 7.52 -23.76
CA ASN A 251 -17.86 8.46 -23.08
C ASN A 251 -18.53 7.73 -21.91
N PHE A 252 -18.11 8.05 -20.70
CA PHE A 252 -18.63 7.47 -19.46
C PHE A 252 -19.99 8.07 -19.05
N SER A 253 -20.49 9.09 -19.77
CA SER A 253 -21.75 9.78 -19.40
C SER A 253 -21.76 10.10 -17.89
N ASN A 254 -22.90 9.98 -17.22
CA ASN A 254 -23.09 10.15 -15.77
C ASN A 254 -22.97 8.83 -14.98
N SER A 255 -22.16 7.86 -15.43
CA SER A 255 -22.11 6.53 -14.83
C SER A 255 -21.07 6.36 -13.72
N ILE A 256 -20.19 7.34 -13.53
CA ILE A 256 -19.07 7.26 -12.58
C ILE A 256 -19.50 7.74 -11.19
N GLY A 257 -19.76 6.82 -10.27
CA GLY A 257 -20.20 7.19 -8.93
C GLY A 257 -20.20 6.01 -7.97
N PRO A 258 -20.47 6.27 -6.68
CA PRO A 258 -20.38 5.23 -5.64
C PRO A 258 -21.36 4.09 -5.88
N ALA A 259 -20.89 2.85 -5.74
CA ALA A 259 -21.70 1.65 -5.77
C ALA A 259 -21.61 0.90 -4.43
N VAL A 260 -22.75 0.50 -3.87
CA VAL A 260 -22.82 -0.18 -2.57
C VAL A 260 -23.54 -1.52 -2.70
N SER A 261 -23.02 -2.52 -1.98
CA SER A 261 -23.66 -3.82 -1.80
C SER A 261 -24.00 -3.96 -0.31
N GLY A 262 -25.27 -3.76 0.03
CA GLY A 262 -25.73 -3.64 1.41
C GLY A 262 -25.10 -2.43 2.11
N THR A 263 -24.34 -2.66 3.18
CA THR A 263 -23.62 -1.61 3.95
C THR A 263 -22.15 -1.46 3.55
N THR A 264 -21.69 -2.20 2.55
CA THR A 264 -20.28 -2.24 2.12
C THR A 264 -20.09 -1.62 0.75
N CYS A 265 -18.90 -1.06 0.51
CA CYS A 265 -18.57 -0.53 -0.81
C CYS A 265 -18.38 -1.67 -1.81
N ASP A 266 -19.06 -1.63 -2.95
CA ASP A 266 -18.91 -2.64 -3.99
C ASP A 266 -17.71 -2.32 -4.89
N VAL A 267 -16.57 -2.91 -4.55
CA VAL A 267 -15.30 -2.72 -5.29
C VAL A 267 -15.24 -3.50 -6.61
N THR A 268 -16.28 -4.29 -6.93
CA THR A 268 -16.33 -5.08 -8.18
C THR A 268 -16.92 -4.29 -9.35
N VAL A 269 -17.63 -3.19 -9.07
CA VAL A 269 -18.23 -2.32 -10.07
C VAL A 269 -17.15 -1.39 -10.65
N PRO A 270 -16.81 -1.48 -11.95
CA PRO A 270 -15.70 -0.71 -12.52
C PRO A 270 -15.94 0.81 -12.57
N THR A 271 -17.19 1.25 -12.48
CA THR A 271 -17.56 2.68 -12.42
C THR A 271 -17.66 3.22 -11.00
N ASN A 272 -17.41 2.40 -9.98
CA ASN A 272 -17.32 2.84 -8.59
C ASN A 272 -15.94 3.43 -8.32
N TRP A 273 -15.84 4.75 -8.27
CA TRP A 273 -14.57 5.45 -8.00
C TRP A 273 -14.52 6.05 -6.60
N GLY A 274 -15.37 5.56 -5.69
CA GLY A 274 -15.47 6.08 -4.32
C GLY A 274 -16.55 7.16 -4.17
N SER A 275 -16.64 7.73 -2.97
CA SER A 275 -17.75 8.60 -2.55
C SER A 275 -17.26 9.84 -1.80
N PRO A 276 -16.56 10.78 -2.47
CA PRO A 276 -15.95 11.93 -1.80
C PRO A 276 -16.95 12.90 -1.17
N SER A 277 -18.18 12.99 -1.68
CA SER A 277 -19.27 13.77 -1.08
C SER A 277 -19.79 13.18 0.24
N THR A 278 -19.59 11.88 0.47
CA THR A 278 -20.03 11.15 1.67
C THR A 278 -18.87 10.37 2.28
N PRO A 279 -17.86 11.07 2.83
CA PRO A 279 -16.61 10.46 3.28
C PRO A 279 -16.77 9.48 4.46
N THR A 280 -17.89 9.55 5.19
CA THR A 280 -18.25 8.60 6.27
C THR A 280 -19.10 7.44 5.77
N GLY A 281 -19.56 7.46 4.52
CA GLY A 281 -20.34 6.41 3.89
C GLY A 281 -19.50 5.20 3.49
N ALA A 282 -20.17 4.15 3.01
CA ALA A 282 -19.54 2.86 2.69
C ALA A 282 -18.33 2.99 1.73
N CYS A 283 -18.45 3.82 0.69
CA CYS A 283 -17.39 4.07 -0.29
C CYS A 283 -16.53 5.31 -0.01
N GLY A 284 -16.74 6.00 1.13
CA GLY A 284 -15.96 7.19 1.48
C GLY A 284 -14.47 6.91 1.70
N ASN A 285 -14.12 5.66 2.05
CA ASN A 285 -12.75 5.21 2.26
C ASN A 285 -12.10 4.53 1.05
N TYR A 286 -12.82 4.40 -0.07
CA TYR A 286 -12.36 3.73 -1.27
C TYR A 286 -11.70 4.72 -2.24
N PHE A 287 -10.38 4.61 -2.42
CA PHE A 287 -9.55 5.49 -3.26
C PHE A 287 -8.77 4.64 -4.27
N PRO A 288 -9.41 4.14 -5.34
CA PRO A 288 -8.74 3.31 -6.33
C PRO A 288 -7.66 4.07 -7.11
N ILE A 289 -6.69 3.32 -7.63
CA ILE A 289 -5.94 3.73 -8.82
C ILE A 289 -6.80 3.34 -10.03
N VAL A 290 -7.23 4.34 -10.80
CA VAL A 290 -8.03 4.18 -12.02
C VAL A 290 -7.13 4.46 -13.22
N HIS A 291 -7.07 3.54 -14.18
CA HIS A 291 -6.33 3.70 -15.43
C HIS A 291 -7.28 3.68 -16.62
N ILE A 292 -7.31 4.77 -17.37
CA ILE A 292 -8.03 4.88 -18.63
C ILE A 292 -7.04 4.73 -19.78
N THR A 293 -7.22 3.66 -20.54
CA THR A 293 -6.38 3.30 -21.69
C THR A 293 -6.88 3.95 -22.98
N GLY A 294 -5.98 4.41 -23.84
CA GLY A 294 -6.32 5.10 -25.08
C GLY A 294 -6.62 6.60 -24.92
N THR A 295 -7.21 7.21 -25.96
CA THR A 295 -7.44 8.67 -26.04
C THR A 295 -8.91 9.03 -26.24
N GLY A 296 -9.29 10.24 -25.83
CA GLY A 296 -10.62 10.80 -26.06
C GLY A 296 -11.67 10.35 -25.04
N SER A 297 -11.24 10.10 -23.80
CA SER A 297 -12.18 9.79 -22.72
C SER A 297 -13.02 11.03 -22.38
N ILE A 298 -14.33 10.83 -22.23
CA ILE A 298 -15.27 11.88 -21.84
C ILE A 298 -15.95 11.43 -20.54
N ILE A 299 -15.89 12.26 -19.51
CA ILE A 299 -16.56 12.00 -18.22
C ILE A 299 -17.52 13.16 -17.96
N ASN A 300 -18.77 12.84 -17.58
CA ASN A 300 -19.79 13.84 -17.30
C ASN A 300 -20.47 13.58 -15.96
N GLY A 301 -20.72 14.62 -15.17
CA GLY A 301 -21.46 14.50 -13.90
C GLY A 301 -20.79 13.54 -12.90
N GLN A 302 -21.46 13.27 -11.78
CA GLN A 302 -21.02 12.39 -10.67
C GLN A 302 -19.55 12.52 -10.20
N GLU A 303 -19.03 11.56 -9.41
CA GLU A 303 -17.88 11.81 -8.53
C GLU A 303 -16.89 10.64 -8.45
N GLY A 304 -15.64 10.94 -8.13
CA GLY A 304 -14.61 9.95 -7.88
C GLY A 304 -13.48 10.47 -7.01
N GLN A 305 -12.67 9.57 -6.48
CA GLN A 305 -11.50 9.91 -5.66
C GLN A 305 -10.38 8.88 -5.81
N GLY A 306 -9.14 9.29 -5.53
CA GLY A 306 -7.96 8.42 -5.63
C GLY A 306 -6.92 8.93 -6.60
N VAL A 307 -6.38 8.03 -7.42
CA VAL A 307 -5.37 8.36 -8.45
C VAL A 307 -5.94 8.01 -9.81
N LEU A 308 -6.11 9.01 -10.68
CA LEU A 308 -6.58 8.83 -12.05
C LEU A 308 -5.41 8.94 -13.03
N LEU A 309 -5.20 7.89 -13.82
CA LEU A 309 -4.20 7.81 -14.87
C LEU A 309 -4.91 7.76 -16.22
N VAL A 310 -4.50 8.61 -17.17
CA VAL A 310 -5.06 8.64 -18.52
C VAL A 310 -3.94 8.57 -19.55
N ASP A 311 -3.97 7.57 -20.43
CA ASP A 311 -2.95 7.35 -21.46
C ASP A 311 -2.98 8.42 -22.57
N GLY A 312 -4.15 9.01 -22.83
CA GLY A 312 -4.36 10.04 -23.85
C GLY A 312 -5.03 11.29 -23.28
N SER A 313 -5.86 11.95 -24.08
CA SER A 313 -6.57 13.16 -23.65
C SER A 313 -7.82 12.85 -22.82
N LEU A 314 -8.09 13.71 -21.84
CA LEU A 314 -9.26 13.65 -20.95
C LEU A 314 -10.17 14.87 -21.18
N ASN A 315 -11.46 14.63 -21.41
CA ASN A 315 -12.48 15.66 -21.51
C ASN A 315 -13.49 15.55 -20.36
N ILE A 316 -13.47 16.52 -19.45
CA ILE A 316 -14.43 16.63 -18.36
C ILE A 316 -15.57 17.56 -18.76
N GLN A 317 -16.80 17.07 -18.55
CA GLN A 317 -18.02 17.78 -18.88
C GLN A 317 -18.95 17.89 -17.66
N GLY A 318 -19.82 18.89 -17.67
CA GLY A 318 -20.87 19.02 -16.66
C GLY A 318 -20.32 19.25 -15.25
N GLY A 319 -20.85 18.53 -14.26
CA GLY A 319 -20.51 18.70 -12.84
C GLY A 319 -19.67 17.57 -12.24
N PHE A 320 -18.85 16.85 -13.04
CA PHE A 320 -18.01 15.78 -12.50
C PHE A 320 -17.00 16.33 -11.51
N GLN A 321 -16.82 15.66 -10.37
CA GLN A 321 -15.87 16.06 -9.32
C GLN A 321 -14.89 14.93 -9.02
N PHE A 322 -13.58 15.22 -9.07
CA PHE A 322 -12.55 14.26 -8.71
C PHE A 322 -11.67 14.75 -7.55
N PHE A 323 -11.42 13.89 -6.57
CA PHE A 323 -10.65 14.20 -5.36
C PHE A 323 -9.39 13.34 -5.27
N GLY A 324 -8.21 13.94 -5.50
CA GLY A 324 -6.94 13.25 -5.37
C GLY A 324 -5.92 13.71 -6.42
N ILE A 325 -5.29 12.76 -7.09
CA ILE A 325 -4.22 13.01 -8.06
C ILE A 325 -4.71 12.60 -9.44
N VAL A 326 -4.57 13.48 -10.42
CA VAL A 326 -4.91 13.21 -11.82
C VAL A 326 -3.65 13.37 -12.66
N ILE A 327 -3.31 12.34 -13.42
CA ILE A 327 -2.16 12.31 -14.33
C ILE A 327 -2.66 11.97 -15.72
N ILE A 328 -2.46 12.88 -16.66
CA ILE A 328 -2.92 12.80 -18.04
C ILE A 328 -1.69 12.88 -18.94
N LYS A 329 -1.48 11.91 -19.82
CA LYS A 329 -0.36 11.95 -20.77
C LYS A 329 -0.65 12.83 -22.00
N GLY A 330 -1.92 12.89 -22.43
CA GLY A 330 -2.38 13.79 -23.50
C GLY A 330 -2.77 15.17 -22.98
N SER A 331 -3.84 15.74 -23.53
CA SER A 331 -4.38 17.06 -23.16
C SER A 331 -5.57 16.98 -22.20
N LEU A 332 -5.76 18.03 -21.40
CA LEU A 332 -6.95 18.22 -20.58
C LEU A 332 -7.93 19.19 -21.27
N LYS A 333 -9.19 18.79 -21.38
CA LYS A 333 -10.29 19.66 -21.77
C LYS A 333 -11.34 19.67 -20.67
N THR A 334 -11.80 20.86 -20.31
CA THR A 334 -12.98 21.03 -19.45
C THR A 334 -14.02 21.83 -20.19
N SER A 335 -15.28 21.43 -20.07
CA SER A 335 -16.41 22.19 -20.60
C SER A 335 -17.64 22.06 -19.70
N GLY A 336 -18.47 23.11 -19.67
CA GLY A 336 -19.63 23.18 -18.79
C GLY A 336 -19.34 23.82 -17.42
N GLY A 337 -20.42 24.11 -16.70
CA GLY A 337 -20.41 24.81 -15.43
C GLY A 337 -21.80 24.77 -14.83
N GLY A 338 -21.92 24.17 -13.64
CA GLY A 338 -23.17 24.07 -12.88
C GLY A 338 -22.98 24.60 -11.46
N SER A 339 -23.93 24.31 -10.57
CA SER A 339 -23.87 24.70 -9.15
C SER A 339 -22.84 23.92 -8.31
N THR A 340 -22.06 23.02 -8.93
CA THR A 340 -21.06 22.18 -8.25
C THR A 340 -19.78 22.97 -7.95
N PRO A 341 -19.21 22.84 -6.74
CA PRO A 341 -18.16 23.74 -6.25
C PRO A 341 -16.81 23.59 -6.95
N ALA A 342 -16.41 22.38 -7.37
CA ALA A 342 -15.19 22.18 -8.17
C ALA A 342 -15.14 20.87 -8.96
N HIS A 343 -14.44 20.87 -10.11
CA HIS A 343 -14.20 19.69 -10.94
C HIS A 343 -13.05 18.85 -10.41
N PHE A 344 -12.03 19.49 -9.83
CA PHE A 344 -10.86 18.82 -9.29
C PHE A 344 -10.48 19.39 -7.93
N TRP A 345 -10.27 18.49 -6.97
CA TRP A 345 -9.73 18.78 -5.65
C TRP A 345 -8.45 17.97 -5.47
N GLY A 346 -7.29 18.61 -5.43
CA GLY A 346 -6.00 17.93 -5.28
C GLY A 346 -4.97 18.47 -6.24
N THR A 347 -4.45 17.67 -7.16
CA THR A 347 -3.50 18.17 -8.16
C THR A 347 -3.73 17.47 -9.50
N VAL A 348 -3.58 18.23 -10.58
CA VAL A 348 -3.70 17.75 -11.94
C VAL A 348 -2.36 17.92 -12.64
N MET A 349 -1.82 16.84 -13.19
CA MET A 349 -0.58 16.81 -13.96
C MET A 349 -0.91 16.41 -15.39
N VAL A 350 -0.57 17.26 -16.34
CA VAL A 350 -0.84 17.05 -17.76
C VAL A 350 0.49 17.10 -18.50
N GLN A 351 0.94 15.96 -19.00
CA GLN A 351 2.24 15.86 -19.64
C GLN A 351 2.28 16.63 -20.95
N ASP A 352 1.24 16.49 -21.78
CA ASP A 352 1.14 17.21 -23.04
C ASP A 352 2.43 17.11 -23.89
N THR A 353 2.75 15.90 -24.35
CA THR A 353 3.92 15.67 -25.22
C THR A 353 3.55 15.79 -26.70
N ALA A 354 4.56 16.12 -27.52
CA ALA A 354 4.49 16.10 -28.99
C ALA A 354 4.10 14.73 -29.61
N GLN A 355 3.94 13.66 -28.81
CA GLN A 355 3.38 12.39 -29.26
C GLN A 355 1.85 12.45 -29.46
N PHE A 356 1.17 13.47 -28.92
CA PHE A 356 -0.26 13.70 -29.09
C PHE A 356 -0.51 14.86 -30.05
N SER A 357 -1.55 14.74 -30.90
CA SER A 357 -1.89 15.75 -31.90
C SER A 357 -2.50 17.04 -31.33
N ASP A 358 -2.87 17.01 -30.06
CA ASP A 358 -3.50 18.12 -29.36
C ASP A 358 -2.64 18.45 -28.15
N THR A 359 -1.86 19.53 -28.29
CA THR A 359 -0.87 19.95 -27.29
C THR A 359 -1.29 21.21 -26.53
N THR A 360 -2.59 21.35 -26.33
CA THR A 360 -3.15 22.52 -25.65
C THR A 360 -4.21 22.09 -24.65
N ASN A 361 -3.99 22.44 -23.40
CA ASN A 361 -4.98 22.26 -22.35
C ASN A 361 -6.02 23.37 -22.47
N ASN A 362 -7.28 22.99 -22.64
CA ASN A 362 -8.38 23.93 -22.74
C ASN A 362 -9.25 23.85 -21.50
N ILE A 363 -9.02 24.78 -20.59
CA ILE A 363 -9.75 24.89 -19.33
C ILE A 363 -10.83 25.95 -19.52
N SER A 364 -12.03 25.49 -19.91
CA SER A 364 -13.17 26.34 -20.25
C SER A 364 -14.40 26.04 -19.38
N GLY A 365 -15.40 26.92 -19.47
CA GLY A 365 -16.62 26.85 -18.68
C GLY A 365 -16.46 27.48 -17.30
N SER A 366 -17.24 27.00 -16.32
CA SER A 366 -17.02 27.34 -14.89
C SER A 366 -16.21 26.23 -14.23
N ALA A 367 -15.12 25.83 -14.90
CA ALA A 367 -14.24 24.78 -14.40
C ALA A 367 -13.44 25.28 -13.21
N ASN A 368 -13.47 24.53 -12.12
CA ASN A 368 -12.83 24.91 -10.86
C ASN A 368 -11.81 23.83 -10.47
N LEU A 369 -10.53 24.19 -10.46
CA LEU A 369 -9.40 23.32 -10.12
C LEU A 369 -8.76 23.85 -8.84
N LEU A 370 -8.94 23.13 -7.74
CA LEU A 370 -8.51 23.55 -6.41
C LEU A 370 -7.39 22.65 -5.92
N TYR A 371 -6.27 23.26 -5.51
CA TYR A 371 -5.23 22.52 -4.83
C TYR A 371 -5.74 21.98 -3.49
N SER A 372 -5.54 20.69 -3.22
CA SER A 372 -5.92 20.08 -1.94
C SER A 372 -4.91 19.06 -1.45
N LYS A 373 -4.13 19.47 -0.46
CA LYS A 373 -3.19 18.57 0.24
C LYS A 373 -3.91 17.42 0.92
N CYS A 374 -5.12 17.65 1.43
CA CYS A 374 -5.88 16.58 2.07
C CYS A 374 -6.28 15.49 1.08
N ALA A 375 -6.82 15.86 -0.08
CA ALA A 375 -7.17 14.92 -1.13
C ALA A 375 -5.95 14.12 -1.62
N ILE A 376 -4.83 14.82 -1.85
CA ILE A 376 -3.56 14.21 -2.26
C ILE A 376 -3.08 13.19 -1.21
N ILE A 377 -2.98 13.56 0.06
CA ILE A 377 -2.45 12.67 1.10
C ILE A 377 -3.37 11.46 1.33
N LYS A 378 -4.70 11.63 1.29
CA LYS A 378 -5.64 10.51 1.40
C LYS A 378 -5.49 9.55 0.22
N ALA A 379 -5.40 10.06 -1.01
CA ALA A 379 -5.15 9.24 -2.20
C ALA A 379 -3.82 8.48 -2.10
N LEU A 380 -2.73 9.15 -1.72
CA LEU A 380 -1.40 8.54 -1.55
C LEU A 380 -1.34 7.50 -0.43
N ALA A 381 -2.02 7.75 0.68
CA ALA A 381 -2.06 6.82 1.81
C ALA A 381 -2.84 5.54 1.47
N LYS A 382 -3.88 5.65 0.64
CA LYS A 382 -4.74 4.53 0.26
C LYS A 382 -4.20 3.72 -0.93
N THR A 383 -3.34 4.31 -1.75
CA THR A 383 -2.72 3.66 -2.91
C THR A 383 -1.29 3.16 -2.64
N GLY A 384 -0.71 3.49 -1.48
CA GLY A 384 0.64 3.09 -1.09
C GLY A 384 0.83 1.58 -0.89
N VAL A 385 2.05 1.10 -1.16
CA VAL A 385 2.43 -0.31 -1.00
C VAL A 385 3.21 -0.50 0.31
N GLY A 386 2.90 -1.57 1.04
CA GLY A 386 3.59 -1.91 2.28
C GLY A 386 5.05 -2.28 2.03
N SER A 387 5.95 -1.69 2.81
CA SER A 387 7.37 -1.97 2.81
C SER A 387 7.87 -2.15 4.24
N MET A 388 8.91 -2.96 4.39
CA MET A 388 9.60 -3.09 5.67
C MET A 388 10.21 -1.76 6.11
N MET A 389 10.30 -1.56 7.42
CA MET A 389 11.11 -0.49 7.99
C MET A 389 12.60 -0.75 7.75
N ARG A 390 13.37 0.32 7.51
CA ARG A 390 14.82 0.23 7.26
C ARG A 390 15.60 -0.41 8.40
N SER A 391 15.13 -0.27 9.64
CA SER A 391 15.77 -0.81 10.84
C SER A 391 14.76 -1.05 11.95
N ARG A 392 14.99 -2.05 12.81
CA ARG A 392 14.19 -2.35 14.01
C ARG A 392 12.70 -2.56 13.76
N GLY A 393 12.33 -3.00 12.55
CA GLY A 393 10.94 -3.29 12.20
C GLY A 393 10.49 -4.68 12.64
N TRP A 394 11.40 -5.55 13.06
CA TRP A 394 11.13 -6.96 13.32
C TRP A 394 11.42 -7.32 14.79
N VAL A 395 10.60 -8.20 15.36
CA VAL A 395 10.79 -8.75 16.71
C VAL A 395 10.25 -10.18 16.79
N GLN A 396 10.91 -11.03 17.55
CA GLN A 396 10.34 -12.32 17.95
C GLN A 396 9.39 -12.11 19.13
N LEU A 397 8.15 -12.55 18.99
CA LEU A 397 7.10 -12.48 20.00
C LEU A 397 7.06 -13.81 20.77
N TYR A 398 6.63 -13.77 22.03
CA TYR A 398 6.57 -14.93 22.94
C TYR A 398 5.12 -15.35 23.20
#